data_AF-A0A9Q3SSX1-F1
#
_entry.id   AF-A0A9Q3SSX1-F1
#
_cell.length_a   1.000
_cell.length_b   1.000
_cell.length_c   1.000
_cell.angle_alpha   90.00
_cell.angle_beta   90.00
_cell.angle_gamma   90.00
#
_symmetry.space_group_name_H-M   'P 1'
#
loop_
_entity.id
_entity.type
_entity.pdbx_description
1 polymer ?
#
loop_
_entity_poly.entity_id
_entity_poly.type
_entity_poly.pdbx_seq_one_letter_code
_entity_poly.pdbx_strand_id
1 'polypeptide(L)'
;MSGTAEPVAMELFDPCTVVPDEAIRAAGADPAVVVDQLAVPLDDTWKWCTWKGGDQFLTVFSTTRTLDALRTSPTSDRFSAVDDLGVGAFSFRDRGDQQLAACSIAFDWRERSVVFRAERNLASSVTADVCAVARTGAQAFASSIPR
;
A
#
# COMPACT_ATOMS: atom_id res chain seq x y z
N MET A 1 2.04 20.38 38.48
CA MET A 1 2.69 19.36 37.63
C MET A 1 1.80 19.16 36.41
N SER A 2 1.98 19.96 35.36
CA SER A 2 1.27 19.72 34.09
C SER A 2 2.16 18.84 33.24
N GLY A 3 1.90 17.53 33.28
CA GLY A 3 2.36 16.62 32.25
C GLY A 3 1.37 16.71 31.10
N THR A 4 1.65 17.57 30.12
CA THR A 4 0.99 17.46 28.83
C THR A 4 1.55 16.20 28.20
N ALA A 5 0.78 15.11 28.20
CA ALA A 5 1.12 13.97 27.37
C ALA A 5 1.11 14.49 25.93
N GLU A 6 2.29 14.66 25.34
CA GLU A 6 2.39 14.80 23.89
C GLU A 6 1.68 13.59 23.28
N PRO A 7 0.86 13.76 22.22
CA PRO A 7 0.30 12.62 21.55
C PRO A 7 1.49 11.77 21.14
N VAL A 8 1.56 10.53 21.64
CA VAL A 8 2.57 9.56 21.18
C VAL A 8 2.45 9.60 19.67
N ALA A 9 3.48 10.13 19.00
CA ALA A 9 3.53 10.11 17.55
C ALA A 9 3.37 8.63 17.20
N MET A 10 2.18 8.26 16.71
CA MET A 10 1.87 6.86 16.43
C MET A 10 2.88 6.44 15.38
N GLU A 11 3.87 5.67 15.83
CA GLU A 11 5.04 5.34 15.03
C GLU A 11 4.57 4.59 13.79
N LEU A 12 5.04 5.01 12.62
CA LEU A 12 4.81 4.24 11.39
C LEU A 12 5.32 2.83 11.61
N PHE A 13 4.48 1.82 11.41
CA PHE A 13 4.97 0.45 11.39
C PHE A 13 5.87 0.24 10.18
N ASP A 14 6.88 -0.63 10.33
CA ASP A 14 7.73 -1.06 9.22
C ASP A 14 7.02 -2.18 8.44
N PRO A 15 6.60 -1.96 7.18
CA PRO A 15 5.91 -2.97 6.41
C PRO A 15 6.75 -4.23 6.16
N CYS A 16 8.08 -4.14 6.14
CA CYS A 16 8.95 -5.31 5.95
C CYS A 16 8.86 -6.32 7.09
N THR A 17 8.40 -5.90 8.28
CA THR A 17 8.35 -6.75 9.48
C THR A 17 6.92 -7.12 9.88
N VAL A 18 5.93 -6.32 9.48
CA VAL A 18 4.54 -6.47 9.92
C VAL A 18 3.65 -7.12 8.87
N VAL A 19 3.91 -6.93 7.58
CA VAL A 19 3.07 -7.52 6.53
C VAL A 19 3.25 -9.04 6.53
N PRO A 20 2.18 -9.83 6.71
CA PRO A 20 2.33 -11.26 6.78
C PRO A 20 2.65 -11.87 5.43
N ASP A 21 3.50 -12.87 5.49
CA ASP A 21 3.93 -13.72 4.39
C ASP A 21 2.77 -14.21 3.49
N GLU A 22 1.64 -14.59 4.08
CA GLU A 22 0.45 -15.00 3.34
C GLU A 22 -0.20 -13.87 2.55
N ALA A 23 -0.16 -12.62 3.04
CA ALA A 23 -0.68 -11.47 2.32
C ALA A 23 0.22 -11.12 1.12
N ILE A 24 1.53 -11.26 1.29
CA ILE A 24 2.53 -11.08 0.23
C ILE A 24 2.32 -12.13 -0.87
N ARG A 25 2.19 -13.40 -0.49
CA ARG A 25 1.93 -14.50 -1.43
C ARG A 25 0.57 -14.40 -2.11
N ALA A 26 -0.47 -13.94 -1.40
CA ALA A 26 -1.80 -13.74 -1.98
C ALA A 26 -1.80 -12.66 -3.06
N ALA A 27 -0.92 -11.66 -2.95
CA ALA A 27 -0.65 -10.68 -4.00
C ALA A 27 0.34 -11.18 -5.08
N GLY A 28 0.73 -12.46 -5.05
CA GLY A 28 1.64 -13.06 -6.02
C GLY A 28 3.10 -12.62 -5.90
N ALA A 29 3.50 -11.98 -4.80
CA ALA A 29 4.89 -11.62 -4.55
C ALA A 29 5.60 -12.70 -3.71
N ASP A 30 6.93 -12.67 -3.69
CA ASP A 30 7.75 -13.56 -2.87
C ASP A 30 8.25 -12.84 -1.59
N PRO A 31 7.83 -13.27 -0.38
CA PRO A 31 8.26 -12.63 0.87
C PRO A 31 9.77 -12.70 1.10
N ALA A 32 10.49 -13.64 0.47
CA ALA A 32 11.94 -13.76 0.58
C ALA A 32 12.70 -12.80 -0.36
N VAL A 33 12.02 -12.17 -1.33
CA VAL A 33 12.66 -11.31 -2.35
C VAL A 33 12.27 -9.86 -2.14
N VAL A 34 12.86 -9.26 -1.11
CA VAL A 34 12.73 -7.82 -0.83
C VAL A 34 13.60 -7.03 -1.81
N VAL A 35 13.04 -5.96 -2.36
CA VAL A 35 13.71 -5.05 -3.30
C VAL A 35 13.73 -3.66 -2.69
N ASP A 36 14.92 -3.15 -2.40
CA ASP A 36 15.11 -1.81 -1.85
C ASP A 36 15.13 -0.76 -2.98
N GLN A 37 14.00 -0.62 -3.69
CA GLN A 37 13.86 0.37 -4.75
C GLN A 37 12.46 1.00 -4.74
N LEU A 38 12.43 2.30 -4.43
CA LEU A 38 11.45 3.24 -4.97
C LEU A 38 12.18 4.16 -5.94
N ALA A 39 11.53 4.50 -7.05
CA ALA A 39 12.08 5.46 -8.01
C ALA A 39 12.21 6.88 -7.44
N VAL A 40 11.49 7.18 -6.35
CA VAL A 40 11.46 8.50 -5.71
C VAL A 40 11.55 8.33 -4.19
N PRO A 41 12.44 9.07 -3.51
CA PRO A 41 12.49 9.07 -2.04
C PRO A 41 11.23 9.70 -1.47
N LEU A 42 10.63 9.04 -0.46
CA LEU A 42 9.50 9.58 0.29
C LEU A 42 10.00 10.37 1.50
N ASP A 43 9.17 11.30 1.99
CA ASP A 43 9.42 12.03 3.25
C ASP A 43 9.25 11.10 4.48
N ASP A 44 9.52 11.62 5.67
CA ASP A 44 9.42 10.90 6.94
C ASP A 44 7.98 10.49 7.33
N THR A 45 6.98 10.90 6.55
CA THR A 45 5.58 10.49 6.72
C THR A 45 5.29 9.12 6.10
N TRP A 46 6.29 8.45 5.54
CA TRP A 46 6.16 7.14 4.88
C TRP A 46 7.20 6.12 5.36
N LYS A 47 6.74 4.89 5.58
CA LYS A 47 7.58 3.68 5.54
C LYS A 47 7.04 2.76 4.46
N TRP A 48 7.91 2.01 3.80
CA TRP A 48 7.50 1.08 2.75
C TRP A 48 8.35 -0.16 2.74
N CYS A 49 7.82 -1.20 2.12
CA CYS A 49 8.58 -2.38 1.73
C CYS A 49 8.09 -2.87 0.37
N THR A 50 9.02 -3.28 -0.49
CA THR A 50 8.68 -3.83 -1.81
C THR A 50 9.16 -5.27 -1.90
N TRP A 51 8.29 -6.15 -2.38
CA TRP A 51 8.59 -7.53 -2.70
C TRP A 51 8.43 -7.77 -4.20
N LYS A 52 9.36 -8.54 -4.76
CA LYS A 52 9.30 -8.96 -6.16
C LYS A 52 8.53 -10.28 -6.27
N GLY A 53 7.56 -10.32 -7.18
CA GLY A 53 6.94 -11.55 -7.67
C GLY A 53 7.52 -11.96 -9.03
N GLY A 54 6.90 -12.95 -9.67
CA GLY A 54 7.27 -13.36 -11.03
C GLY A 54 7.11 -12.21 -12.02
N ASP A 55 5.89 -11.68 -12.11
CA ASP A 55 5.48 -10.73 -13.16
C ASP A 55 5.04 -9.36 -12.62
N GLN A 56 5.20 -9.13 -11.31
CA GLN A 56 4.78 -7.93 -10.62
C GLN A 56 5.67 -7.62 -9.41
N PHE A 57 5.50 -6.41 -8.89
CA PHE A 57 6.01 -5.96 -7.61
C PHE A 57 4.83 -5.64 -6.70
N LEU A 58 4.96 -5.98 -5.42
CA LEU A 58 4.07 -5.52 -4.36
C LEU A 58 4.83 -4.52 -3.51
N THR A 59 4.31 -3.30 -3.37
CA THR A 59 4.80 -2.34 -2.38
C THR A 59 3.71 -2.07 -1.36
N VAL A 60 4.03 -2.22 -0.08
CA VAL A 60 3.14 -1.82 1.02
C VAL A 60 3.70 -0.58 1.67
N PHE A 61 2.84 0.42 1.85
CA PHE A 61 3.17 1.68 2.49
C PHE A 61 2.41 1.83 3.80
N SER A 62 3.09 2.35 4.81
CA SER A 62 2.56 2.83 6.08
C SER A 62 2.74 4.35 6.11
N THR A 63 1.68 5.11 6.41
CA THR A 63 1.74 6.58 6.43
C THR A 63 0.92 7.23 7.52
N THR A 64 1.38 8.42 7.95
CA THR A 64 0.64 9.29 8.87
C THR A 64 -0.46 10.08 8.18
N ARG A 65 -0.53 10.04 6.84
CA ARG A 65 -1.57 10.70 6.06
C ARG A 65 -2.91 9.97 6.23
N THR A 66 -3.99 10.74 6.29
CA THR A 66 -5.37 10.21 6.33
C THR A 66 -5.84 9.80 4.94
N LEU A 67 -6.91 8.98 4.87
CA LEU A 67 -7.53 8.64 3.58
C LEU A 67 -7.97 9.86 2.79
N ASP A 68 -8.48 10.90 3.45
CA ASP A 68 -8.86 12.16 2.80
C ASP A 68 -7.66 12.89 2.19
N ALA A 69 -6.52 12.93 2.90
CA ALA A 69 -5.28 13.50 2.38
C ALA A 69 -4.75 12.73 1.16
N LEU A 70 -4.86 11.39 1.18
CA LEU A 70 -4.49 10.56 0.03
C LEU A 70 -5.44 10.77 -1.15
N ARG A 71 -6.75 10.88 -0.90
CA ARG A 71 -7.80 11.04 -1.92
C ARG A 71 -7.75 12.40 -2.61
N THR A 72 -7.26 13.43 -1.92
CA THR A 72 -7.11 14.79 -2.46
C THR A 72 -5.72 15.06 -3.03
N SER A 73 -4.83 14.06 -3.05
CA SER A 73 -3.48 14.21 -3.58
C SER A 73 -3.49 14.64 -5.06
N PRO A 74 -2.75 15.70 -5.45
CA PRO A 74 -2.68 16.12 -6.85
C PRO A 74 -1.93 15.13 -7.73
N THR A 75 -1.18 14.20 -7.14
CA THR A 75 -0.41 13.16 -7.85
C THR A 75 -1.19 11.88 -8.09
N SER A 76 -2.45 11.82 -7.66
CA SER A 76 -3.31 10.63 -7.79
C SER A 76 -4.53 10.92 -8.65
N ASP A 77 -5.03 9.90 -9.34
CA ASP A 77 -6.26 9.94 -10.13
C ASP A 77 -6.99 8.59 -10.15
N ARG A 78 -8.09 8.51 -10.93
CA ARG A 78 -8.87 7.28 -11.19
C ARG A 78 -9.32 6.56 -9.92
N PHE A 79 -9.90 7.31 -9.01
CA PHE A 79 -10.41 6.81 -7.74
C PHE A 79 -11.63 5.90 -7.91
N SER A 80 -11.68 4.78 -7.18
CA SER A 80 -12.88 3.93 -7.06
C SER A 80 -13.03 3.44 -5.62
N ALA A 81 -14.25 3.30 -5.13
CA ALA A 81 -14.50 2.76 -3.79
C ALA A 81 -14.13 1.27 -3.69
N VAL A 82 -13.67 0.84 -2.52
CA VAL A 82 -13.31 -0.55 -2.19
C VAL A 82 -13.94 -0.91 -0.84
N ASP A 83 -15.27 -0.99 -0.83
CA ASP A 83 -16.09 -1.02 0.39
C ASP A 83 -15.84 -2.25 1.29
N ASP A 84 -15.30 -3.33 0.73
CA ASP A 84 -14.96 -4.57 1.44
C ASP A 84 -13.69 -4.48 2.28
N LEU A 85 -12.92 -3.40 2.18
CA LEU A 85 -11.77 -3.14 3.07
C LEU A 85 -12.11 -2.23 4.25
N GLY A 86 -13.26 -1.57 4.22
CA GLY A 86 -13.73 -0.69 5.27
C GLY A 86 -14.28 0.62 4.75
N VAL A 87 -14.89 1.39 5.65
CA VAL A 87 -15.46 2.70 5.32
C VAL A 87 -14.37 3.61 4.78
N GLY A 88 -14.64 4.24 3.65
CA GLY A 88 -13.72 5.21 3.05
C GLY A 88 -12.57 4.61 2.25
N ALA A 89 -12.36 3.28 2.27
CA ALA A 89 -11.32 2.63 1.48
C ALA A 89 -11.52 2.82 -0.04
N PHE A 90 -10.43 3.00 -0.77
CA PHE A 90 -10.47 3.27 -2.20
C PHE A 90 -9.24 2.79 -2.96
N SER A 91 -9.42 2.51 -4.25
CA SER A 91 -8.33 2.34 -5.19
C SER A 91 -7.98 3.67 -5.86
N PHE A 92 -6.72 3.87 -6.22
CA PHE A 92 -6.27 5.00 -7.04
C PHE A 92 -5.06 4.61 -7.89
N ARG A 93 -4.70 5.48 -8.82
CA ARG A 93 -3.49 5.36 -9.65
C ARG A 93 -2.67 6.64 -9.59
N ASP A 94 -1.40 6.54 -9.93
CA ASP A 94 -0.56 7.72 -10.08
C ASP A 94 -0.97 8.49 -11.33
N ARG A 95 -1.09 9.81 -11.18
CA ARG A 95 -1.40 10.69 -12.29
C ARG A 95 -0.31 10.58 -13.35
N GLY A 96 -0.72 10.25 -14.56
CA GLY A 96 0.20 10.05 -15.69
C GLY A 96 0.62 8.60 -15.93
N ASP A 97 0.14 7.63 -15.14
CA ASP A 97 0.25 6.19 -15.46
C ASP A 97 -0.62 5.83 -16.69
N GLN A 98 -0.09 6.12 -17.88
CA GLN A 98 -0.76 5.84 -19.16
C GLN A 98 -0.82 4.34 -19.46
N GLN A 99 0.12 3.56 -18.94
CA GLN A 99 0.20 2.12 -19.19
C GLN A 99 -0.68 1.31 -18.25
N LEU A 100 -1.30 1.97 -17.26
CA LEU A 100 -2.05 1.33 -16.18
C LEU A 100 -1.22 0.26 -15.48
N ALA A 101 0.08 0.52 -15.38
CA ALA A 101 1.07 -0.40 -14.87
C ALA A 101 0.97 -0.60 -13.36
N ALA A 102 0.40 0.36 -12.62
CA ALA A 102 0.26 0.27 -11.17
C ALA A 102 -1.17 0.57 -10.69
N CYS A 103 -1.55 -0.08 -9.60
CA CYS A 103 -2.78 0.22 -8.88
C CYS A 103 -2.54 0.18 -7.38
N SER A 104 -3.06 1.17 -6.67
CA SER A 104 -2.91 1.33 -5.24
C SER A 104 -4.27 1.21 -4.55
N ILE A 105 -4.33 0.52 -3.41
CA ILE A 105 -5.50 0.41 -2.54
C ILE A 105 -5.16 1.04 -1.19
N ALA A 106 -5.90 2.09 -0.81
CA ALA A 106 -5.76 2.75 0.48
C ALA A 106 -6.91 2.39 1.41
N PHE A 107 -6.60 2.09 2.67
CA PHE A 107 -7.59 1.83 3.73
C PHE A 107 -7.04 2.24 5.10
N ASP A 108 -7.96 2.45 6.05
CA ASP A 108 -7.62 2.81 7.42
C ASP A 108 -7.07 1.62 8.21
N TRP A 109 -6.05 1.89 9.02
CA TRP A 109 -5.46 0.96 9.98
C TRP A 109 -5.01 1.75 11.21
N ARG A 110 -5.61 1.49 12.38
CA ARG A 110 -5.28 2.18 13.65
C ARG A 110 -5.08 3.70 13.52
N GLU A 111 -6.11 4.41 13.03
CA GLU A 111 -6.07 5.89 12.84
C GLU A 111 -5.01 6.41 11.85
N ARG A 112 -4.46 5.52 11.02
CA ARG A 112 -3.45 5.79 9.98
C ARG A 112 -3.91 5.16 8.68
N SER A 113 -3.24 5.48 7.57
CA SER A 113 -3.54 4.83 6.28
C SER A 113 -2.46 3.82 5.92
N VAL A 114 -2.91 2.71 5.34
CA VAL A 114 -2.05 1.73 4.68
C VAL A 114 -2.37 1.74 3.20
N VAL A 115 -1.34 1.65 2.37
CA VAL A 115 -1.50 1.57 0.92
C VAL A 115 -0.85 0.29 0.39
N PHE A 116 -1.62 -0.53 -0.30
CA PHE A 116 -1.12 -1.68 -1.05
C PHE A 116 -1.03 -1.31 -2.52
N ARG A 117 0.18 -1.31 -3.09
CA ARG A 117 0.42 -1.06 -4.51
C ARG A 117 0.89 -2.33 -5.18
N ALA A 118 0.22 -2.73 -6.25
CA ALA A 118 0.74 -3.70 -7.18
C ALA A 118 1.20 -2.98 -8.45
N GLU A 119 2.37 -3.32 -8.94
CA GLU A 119 2.96 -2.75 -10.15
C GLU A 119 3.45 -3.86 -11.08
N ARG A 120 3.15 -3.76 -12.37
CA ARG A 120 3.60 -4.73 -13.36
C ARG A 120 5.11 -4.69 -13.52
N ASN A 121 5.73 -5.86 -13.61
CA ASN A 121 7.08 -5.96 -14.14
C ASN A 121 7.02 -5.77 -15.66
N LEU A 122 7.41 -4.58 -16.15
CA LEU A 122 7.35 -4.25 -17.58
C LEU A 122 8.26 -5.13 -18.47
N ALA A 123 9.20 -5.86 -17.88
CA ALA A 123 9.99 -6.86 -18.60
C ALA A 123 9.24 -8.19 -18.80
N SER A 124 8.12 -8.41 -18.11
CA SER A 124 7.27 -9.59 -18.28
C SER A 124 6.25 -9.38 -19.40
N SER A 125 5.99 -10.45 -20.15
CA SER A 125 4.91 -10.51 -21.14
C SER A 125 3.53 -10.72 -20.50
N VAL A 126 3.48 -11.07 -19.21
CA VAL A 126 2.24 -11.28 -18.48
C VAL A 126 1.59 -9.95 -18.12
N THR A 127 0.28 -9.88 -18.31
CA THR A 127 -0.56 -8.70 -18.06
C THR A 127 -1.57 -9.02 -16.96
N ALA A 128 -1.11 -9.06 -15.71
CA ALA A 128 -2.01 -9.21 -14.56
C ALA A 128 -2.85 -7.94 -14.36
N ASP A 129 -4.09 -8.12 -13.86
CA ASP A 129 -4.88 -7.01 -13.34
C ASP A 129 -4.30 -6.57 -11.99
N VAL A 130 -3.48 -5.51 -12.03
CA VAL A 130 -2.82 -4.97 -10.84
C VAL A 130 -3.79 -4.48 -9.77
N CYS A 131 -5.01 -4.04 -10.11
CA CYS A 131 -5.98 -3.66 -9.09
C CYS A 131 -6.53 -4.87 -8.36
N ALA A 132 -6.79 -5.97 -9.08
CA ALA A 132 -7.20 -7.23 -8.47
C ALA A 132 -6.10 -7.78 -7.54
N VAL A 133 -4.84 -7.71 -7.98
CA VAL A 133 -3.68 -8.12 -7.17
C VAL A 133 -3.55 -7.28 -5.90
N ALA A 134 -3.55 -5.95 -6.02
CA ALA A 134 -3.43 -5.05 -4.88
C ALA A 134 -4.59 -5.22 -3.88
N ARG A 135 -5.82 -5.40 -4.38
CA ARG A 135 -7.00 -5.67 -3.54
C ARG A 135 -6.87 -7.00 -2.80
N THR A 136 -6.40 -8.05 -3.46
CA THR A 136 -6.22 -9.38 -2.86
C THR A 136 -5.20 -9.31 -1.71
N GLY A 137 -4.06 -8.66 -1.93
CA GLY A 137 -3.06 -8.44 -0.88
C GLY A 137 -3.61 -7.63 0.30
N ALA A 138 -4.33 -6.54 0.01
CA ALA A 138 -4.94 -5.70 1.04
C ALA A 138 -5.98 -6.47 1.88
N GLN A 139 -6.81 -7.30 1.25
CA GLN A 139 -7.81 -8.12 1.95
C GLN A 139 -7.16 -9.15 2.87
N ALA A 140 -6.11 -9.83 2.39
CA ALA A 140 -5.36 -10.79 3.18
C ALA A 140 -4.72 -10.12 4.40
N PHE A 141 -4.06 -8.96 4.20
CA PHE A 141 -3.48 -8.17 5.28
C PHE A 141 -4.53 -7.73 6.30
N ALA A 142 -5.62 -7.11 5.84
CA ALA A 142 -6.68 -6.59 6.70
C ALA A 142 -7.40 -7.68 7.51
N SER A 143 -7.35 -8.94 7.05
CA SER A 143 -7.90 -10.10 7.76
C SER A 143 -6.94 -10.70 8.79
N SER A 144 -5.63 -10.46 8.62
CA SER A 144 -4.56 -11.08 9.40
C SER A 144 -4.08 -10.25 10.60
N ILE A 145 -4.33 -8.94 10.61
CA ILE A 145 -3.81 -8.02 11.64
C ILE A 145 -4.97 -7.34 12.39
N PRO A 146 -4.88 -7.20 13.73
CA PRO A 146 -5.89 -6.50 14.51
C PRO A 146 -5.98 -5.02 14.10
N ARG A 147 -7.20 -4.61 13.76
CA ARG A 147 -7.56 -3.22 13.44
C ARG A 147 -7.41 -2.29 14.65
#